data_AF-A0A3C1BTS5-F1
#
_entry.id   AF-A0A3C1BTS5-F1
#
_cell.length_a   1.000
_cell.length_b   1.000
_cell.length_c   1.000
_cell.angle_alpha   90.00
_cell.angle_beta   90.00
_cell.angle_gamma   90.00
#
_symmetry.space_group_name_H-M   'P 1'
#
loop_
_entity.id
_entity.type
_entity.pdbx_description
1 polymer ?
#
loop_
_entity_poly.entity_id
_entity_poly.type
_entity_poly.pdbx_seq_one_letter_code
_entity_poly.pdbx_strand_id
1 'polypeptide(L)'
;MEKINIIAELEDLCKASDTVSRGSSFRPFRYYKNVQGRNIPVFFVGVPGLTVAVAMSLLLIITVYLITLPFNVFVWTAYLFLAAIVIRFAMKVDKAKQIRYMVSCLCRQSLMMLEKANEELHQKEKLAGQAKYLLERAHKWVDEPSIHKQIEELKDYKSVVFE
;
A
#
# COMPACT_ATOMS: atom_id res chain seq x y z
N MET A 1 30.94 -9.98 -12.63
CA MET A 1 29.49 -9.75 -12.80
C MET A 1 29.14 -8.46 -12.09
N GLU A 2 28.61 -7.49 -12.82
CA GLU A 2 28.35 -6.12 -12.31
C GLU A 2 27.27 -6.12 -11.21
N LYS A 3 27.42 -5.21 -10.24
CA LYS A 3 26.41 -4.97 -9.21
C LYS A 3 25.13 -4.45 -9.86
N ILE A 4 23.97 -4.85 -9.34
CA ILE A 4 22.70 -4.28 -9.78
C ILE A 4 22.69 -2.81 -9.33
N ASN A 5 22.47 -1.90 -10.27
CA ASN A 5 22.35 -0.49 -9.98
C ASN A 5 21.00 -0.23 -9.29
N ILE A 6 21.04 0.27 -8.06
CA ILE A 6 19.84 0.67 -7.32
C ILE A 6 19.66 2.17 -7.54
N ILE A 7 18.51 2.57 -8.08
CA ILE A 7 18.24 3.97 -8.38
C ILE A 7 18.05 4.74 -7.06
N ALA A 8 18.80 5.83 -6.89
CA ALA A 8 18.72 6.67 -5.69
C ALA A 8 17.30 7.21 -5.42
N GLU A 9 16.52 7.51 -6.47
CA GLU A 9 15.12 7.94 -6.37
C GLU A 9 14.22 6.88 -5.72
N LEU A 10 14.50 5.58 -5.95
CA LEU A 10 13.76 4.48 -5.33
C LEU A 10 14.10 4.36 -3.83
N GLU A 11 15.38 4.54 -3.48
CA GLU A 11 15.84 4.59 -2.09
C GLU A 11 15.17 5.74 -1.32
N ASP A 12 15.13 6.93 -1.92
CA ASP A 12 14.53 8.11 -1.30
C ASP A 12 13.02 7.96 -1.08
N LEU A 13 12.31 7.36 -2.04
CA LEU A 13 10.91 6.98 -1.89
C LEU A 13 10.68 5.97 -0.76
N CYS A 14 11.56 4.97 -0.64
CA CYS A 14 11.47 4.00 0.45
C CYS A 14 11.75 4.64 1.81
N LYS A 15 12.79 5.50 1.92
CA LYS A 15 13.15 6.23 3.14
C LYS A 15 12.06 7.19 3.60
N ALA A 16 11.42 7.91 2.67
CA ALA A 16 10.29 8.79 2.98
C ALA A 16 9.12 8.00 3.60
N SER A 17 8.89 6.78 3.11
CA SER A 17 7.81 5.93 3.58
C SER A 17 8.08 5.23 4.93
N ASP A 18 9.34 5.04 5.29
CA ASP A 18 9.76 4.38 6.53
C ASP A 18 9.35 5.17 7.79
N THR A 19 9.28 6.49 7.69
CA THR A 19 8.80 7.37 8.77
C THR A 19 7.37 7.05 9.21
N VAL A 20 6.54 6.50 8.32
CA VAL A 20 5.13 6.15 8.56
C VAL A 20 4.99 4.81 9.29
N SER A 21 5.96 3.90 9.17
CA SER A 21 5.91 2.54 9.71
C SER A 21 6.44 2.37 11.14
N ARG A 22 7.04 3.42 11.74
CA ARG A 22 7.97 3.33 12.87
C ARG A 22 7.37 2.93 14.24
N GLY A 23 6.11 2.53 14.32
CA GLY A 23 5.42 2.22 15.59
C GLY A 23 4.52 0.98 15.61
N SER A 24 4.46 0.19 14.54
CA SER A 24 3.51 -0.91 14.42
C SER A 24 4.22 -2.27 14.50
N SER A 25 3.89 -3.08 15.52
CA SER A 25 4.30 -4.51 15.61
C SER A 25 3.64 -5.40 14.55
N PHE A 26 2.67 -4.86 13.81
CA PHE A 26 2.00 -5.55 12.73
C PHE A 26 2.90 -5.66 11.50
N ARG A 27 3.16 -6.89 11.05
CA ARG A 27 3.79 -7.18 9.76
C ARG A 27 2.69 -7.32 8.71
N PRO A 28 2.42 -6.28 7.89
CA PRO A 28 1.31 -6.28 6.94
C PRO A 28 1.52 -7.25 5.78
N PHE A 29 2.77 -7.63 5.53
CA PHE A 29 3.11 -8.52 4.44
C PHE A 29 3.10 -9.99 4.89
N ARG A 30 2.18 -10.80 4.35
CA ARG A 30 2.13 -12.26 4.57
C ARG A 30 2.01 -12.99 3.24
N TYR A 31 2.64 -14.15 3.14
CA TYR A 31 2.47 -15.03 1.98
C TYR A 31 1.34 -16.03 2.24
N TYR A 32 0.43 -16.19 1.28
CA TYR A 32 -0.59 -17.24 1.31
C TYR A 32 -0.47 -18.12 0.07
N LYS A 33 -0.67 -19.43 0.24
CA LYS A 33 -0.75 -20.37 -0.88
C LYS A 33 -2.10 -20.19 -1.58
N ASN A 34 -2.07 -19.94 -2.88
CA ASN A 34 -3.27 -19.98 -3.72
C ASN A 34 -3.75 -21.43 -3.90
N VAL A 35 -4.96 -21.62 -4.43
CA VAL A 35 -5.54 -22.92 -4.86
C VAL A 35 -4.60 -23.67 -5.82
N GLN A 36 -3.71 -22.95 -6.51
CA GLN A 36 -2.67 -23.49 -7.40
C GLN A 36 -1.32 -23.76 -6.71
N GLY A 37 -1.24 -23.70 -5.38
CA GLY A 37 -0.03 -23.98 -4.59
C GLY A 37 1.03 -22.86 -4.57
N ARG A 38 0.88 -21.78 -5.33
CA ARG A 38 1.86 -20.67 -5.41
C ARG A 38 1.71 -19.69 -4.25
N ASN A 39 2.82 -19.19 -3.70
CA ASN A 39 2.82 -18.17 -2.65
C ASN A 39 2.51 -16.79 -3.25
N ILE A 40 1.29 -16.31 -3.01
CA ILE A 40 0.89 -14.95 -3.36
C ILE A 40 1.18 -14.05 -2.15
N PRO A 41 1.94 -12.97 -2.31
CA PRO A 41 2.04 -11.99 -1.25
C PRO A 41 0.68 -11.30 -1.07
N VAL A 42 0.10 -11.46 0.11
CA VAL A 42 -1.13 -10.82 0.56
C VAL A 42 -0.74 -9.73 1.54
N PHE A 43 -1.10 -8.51 1.18
CA PHE A 43 -0.88 -7.35 2.04
C PHE A 43 -2.12 -7.17 2.91
N PHE A 44 -2.01 -7.51 4.18
CA PHE A 44 -3.02 -7.19 5.18
C PHE A 44 -2.84 -5.73 5.52
N VAL A 45 -3.83 -4.91 5.18
CA VAL A 45 -3.80 -3.52 5.57
C VAL A 45 -4.38 -3.42 6.98
N GLY A 46 -3.51 -3.43 7.99
CA GLY A 46 -3.91 -3.32 9.40
C GLY A 46 -4.44 -1.93 9.77
N VAL A 47 -4.17 -0.89 8.98
CA VAL A 47 -4.56 0.48 9.33
C VAL A 47 -5.03 1.28 8.10
N PRO A 48 -6.36 1.30 7.89
CA PRO A 48 -7.00 2.38 7.17
C PRO A 48 -8.47 2.54 7.60
N GLY A 49 -8.67 2.69 8.90
CA GLY A 49 -9.99 3.00 9.46
C GLY A 49 -10.05 4.38 10.10
N LEU A 50 -8.94 5.12 10.18
CA LEU A 50 -8.90 6.34 10.96
C LEU A 50 -9.76 7.44 10.33
N THR A 51 -9.67 7.64 9.01
CA THR A 51 -10.45 8.70 8.35
C THR A 51 -11.94 8.37 8.40
N VAL A 52 -12.31 7.10 8.14
CA VAL A 52 -13.68 6.62 8.27
C VAL A 52 -14.17 6.70 9.72
N ALA A 53 -13.38 6.28 10.72
CA ALA A 53 -13.74 6.32 12.13
C ALA A 53 -13.98 7.74 12.61
N VAL A 54 -13.09 8.68 12.27
CA VAL A 54 -13.26 10.10 12.60
C VAL A 54 -14.53 10.66 11.95
N ALA A 55 -14.77 10.35 10.67
CA ALA A 55 -15.99 10.78 9.98
C ALA A 55 -17.27 10.21 10.62
N MET A 56 -17.26 8.92 10.97
CA MET A 56 -18.40 8.27 11.62
C MET A 56 -18.66 8.82 13.02
N SER A 57 -17.61 9.08 13.81
CA SER A 57 -17.74 9.72 15.12
C SER A 57 -18.33 11.12 15.01
N LEU A 58 -17.90 11.92 14.03
CA LEU A 58 -18.46 13.24 13.76
C LEU A 58 -19.94 13.17 13.39
N LEU A 59 -20.30 12.26 12.47
CA LEU A 59 -21.69 12.04 12.08
C LEU A 59 -22.55 11.59 13.26
N LEU A 60 -22.02 10.74 14.13
CA LEU A 60 -22.75 10.30 15.33
C LEU A 60 -23.03 11.47 16.28
N ILE A 61 -22.04 12.35 16.53
CA ILE A 61 -22.22 13.56 17.34
C ILE A 61 -23.32 14.45 16.75
N ILE A 62 -23.29 14.69 15.42
CA ILE A 62 -24.30 15.49 14.72
C ILE A 62 -25.68 14.82 14.80
N THR A 63 -25.74 13.50 14.67
CA THR A 63 -26.99 12.74 14.76
C THR A 63 -27.62 12.87 16.15
N VAL A 64 -26.82 12.72 17.20
CA VAL A 64 -27.29 12.89 18.59
C VAL A 64 -27.80 14.31 18.80
N TYR A 65 -27.10 15.32 18.28
CA TYR A 65 -27.56 16.71 18.34
C TYR A 65 -28.86 16.96 17.56
N LEU A 66 -29.04 16.36 16.38
CA LEU A 66 -30.27 16.50 15.59
C LEU A 66 -31.48 15.85 16.26
N ILE A 67 -31.28 14.78 17.05
CA ILE A 67 -32.36 14.10 17.78
C ILE A 67 -32.88 14.97 18.94
N THR A 68 -32.06 15.84 19.53
CA THR A 68 -32.52 16.74 20.61
C THR A 68 -33.34 17.93 20.12
N LEU A 69 -33.36 18.18 18.80
CA LEU A 69 -34.13 19.24 18.17
C LEU A 69 -35.52 18.75 17.72
N PRO A 70 -36.51 19.65 17.60
CA PRO A 70 -37.82 19.29 17.03
C PRO A 70 -37.66 18.75 15.61
N PHE A 71 -38.37 17.66 15.31
CA PHE A 71 -38.19 16.93 14.06
C PHE A 71 -38.56 17.77 12.83
N ASN A 72 -37.61 17.92 11.91
CA ASN A 72 -37.82 18.59 10.62
C ASN A 72 -37.29 17.72 9.47
N VAL A 73 -38.20 17.24 8.62
CA VAL A 73 -37.90 16.34 7.49
C VAL A 73 -36.87 16.93 6.52
N PHE A 74 -36.92 18.23 6.26
CA PHE A 74 -36.00 18.88 5.32
C PHE A 74 -34.56 18.88 5.85
N VAL A 75 -34.38 19.12 7.15
CA VAL A 75 -33.07 19.07 7.81
C VAL A 75 -32.49 17.66 7.79
N TRP A 76 -33.31 16.65 8.12
CA TRP A 76 -32.89 15.24 8.07
C TRP A 76 -32.51 14.78 6.66
N THR A 77 -33.28 15.17 5.65
CA THR A 77 -32.99 14.82 4.25
C THR A 77 -31.67 15.43 3.78
N ALA A 78 -31.43 16.71 4.08
CA ALA A 78 -30.17 17.38 3.77
C ALA A 78 -28.99 16.75 4.52
N TYR A 79 -29.17 16.40 5.78
CA TYR A 79 -28.15 15.73 6.61
C TYR A 79 -27.76 14.36 6.03
N LEU A 80 -28.74 13.50 5.71
CA LEU A 80 -28.47 12.16 5.15
C LEU A 80 -27.74 12.24 3.81
N PHE A 81 -28.12 13.21 2.96
CA PHE A 81 -27.43 13.45 1.70
C PHE A 81 -25.96 13.84 1.92
N LEU A 82 -25.71 14.80 2.83
CA LEU A 82 -24.35 15.24 3.15
C LEU A 82 -23.52 14.11 3.77
N ALA A 83 -24.12 13.34 4.70
CA ALA A 83 -23.48 12.19 5.33
C ALA A 83 -23.03 11.15 4.30
N ALA A 84 -23.87 10.84 3.31
CA ALA A 84 -23.52 9.90 2.25
C ALA A 84 -22.29 10.36 1.43
N ILE A 85 -22.19 11.67 1.16
CA ILE A 85 -21.04 12.25 0.46
C ILE A 85 -19.78 12.16 1.32
N VAL A 86 -19.87 12.55 2.60
CA VAL A 86 -18.75 12.53 3.55
C VAL A 86 -18.21 11.11 3.73
N ILE A 87 -19.09 10.12 3.91
CA ILE A 87 -18.70 8.70 4.05
C ILE A 87 -17.99 8.21 2.79
N ARG A 88 -18.52 8.52 1.59
CA ARG A 88 -17.85 8.16 0.33
C ARG A 88 -16.47 8.79 0.21
N PHE A 89 -16.33 10.06 0.59
CA PHE A 89 -15.04 10.74 0.57
C PHE A 89 -14.05 10.12 1.54
N ALA A 90 -14.45 9.87 2.79
CA ALA A 90 -13.63 9.23 3.81
C ALA A 90 -13.13 7.85 3.36
N MET A 91 -14.01 7.02 2.79
CA MET A 91 -13.63 5.71 2.25
C MET A 91 -12.61 5.81 1.09
N LYS A 92 -12.76 6.80 0.20
CA LYS A 92 -11.80 7.02 -0.90
C LYS A 92 -10.44 7.43 -0.37
N VAL A 93 -10.39 8.33 0.61
CA VAL A 93 -9.14 8.77 1.25
C VAL A 93 -8.44 7.61 1.93
N ASP A 94 -9.17 6.81 2.71
CA ASP A 94 -8.58 5.65 3.37
C ASP A 94 -8.07 4.64 2.34
N LYS A 95 -8.84 4.30 1.29
CA LYS A 95 -8.36 3.42 0.20
C LYS A 95 -7.10 3.95 -0.48
N ALA A 96 -7.00 5.25 -0.76
CA ALA A 96 -5.81 5.84 -1.36
C ALA A 96 -4.59 5.70 -0.43
N LYS A 97 -4.76 5.94 0.87
CA LYS A 97 -3.72 5.72 1.88
C LYS A 97 -3.29 4.25 1.95
N GLN A 98 -4.24 3.31 1.88
CA GLN A 98 -3.94 1.87 1.83
C GLN A 98 -3.04 1.51 0.64
N ILE A 99 -3.38 2.01 -0.54
CA ILE A 99 -2.64 1.72 -1.77
C ILE A 99 -1.21 2.27 -1.66
N ARG A 100 -1.06 3.52 -1.21
CA ARG A 100 0.27 4.13 -1.01
C ARG A 100 1.11 3.35 -0.01
N TYR A 101 0.52 2.92 1.10
CA TYR A 101 1.23 2.13 2.11
C TYR A 101 1.64 0.74 1.58
N MET A 102 0.76 0.07 0.83
CA MET A 102 1.06 -1.19 0.16
C MET A 102 2.23 -1.04 -0.84
N VAL A 103 2.19 -0.01 -1.69
CA VAL A 103 3.24 0.28 -2.67
C VAL A 103 4.57 0.54 -1.97
N SER A 104 4.58 1.37 -0.94
CA SER A 104 5.77 1.62 -0.10
C SER A 104 6.37 0.32 0.44
N CYS A 105 5.54 -0.57 0.99
CA CYS A 105 6.02 -1.85 1.53
C CYS A 105 6.58 -2.77 0.43
N LEU A 106 5.94 -2.82 -0.75
CA LEU A 106 6.44 -3.58 -1.90
C LEU A 106 7.80 -3.05 -2.36
N CYS A 107 7.93 -1.73 -2.50
CA CYS A 107 9.19 -1.08 -2.88
C CYS A 107 10.29 -1.35 -1.86
N ARG A 108 10.01 -1.21 -0.57
CA ARG A 108 10.98 -1.51 0.50
C ARG A 108 11.46 -2.95 0.45
N GLN A 109 10.53 -3.90 0.30
CA GLN A 109 10.89 -5.31 0.24
C GLN A 109 11.67 -5.66 -1.03
N SER A 110 11.34 -5.05 -2.17
CA SER A 110 12.14 -5.19 -3.40
C SER A 110 13.54 -4.65 -3.21
N LEU A 111 13.70 -3.50 -2.55
CA LEU A 111 14.99 -2.89 -2.28
C LEU A 111 15.87 -3.80 -1.41
N MET A 112 15.32 -4.33 -0.31
CA MET A 112 16.02 -5.30 0.52
C MET A 112 16.43 -6.58 -0.25
N MET A 113 15.61 -7.01 -1.22
CA MET A 113 15.95 -8.15 -2.08
C MET A 113 17.07 -7.82 -3.07
N LEU A 114 17.11 -6.60 -3.60
CA LEU A 114 18.18 -6.12 -4.49
C LEU A 114 19.50 -5.95 -3.74
N GLU A 115 19.47 -5.40 -2.52
CA GLU A 115 20.64 -5.33 -1.64
C GLU A 115 21.20 -6.74 -1.36
N LYS A 116 20.34 -7.69 -0.96
CA LYS A 116 20.75 -9.08 -0.76
C LYS A 116 21.24 -9.76 -2.03
N ALA A 117 20.67 -9.46 -3.19
CA ALA A 117 21.13 -9.98 -4.47
C ALA A 117 22.53 -9.48 -4.83
N ASN A 118 22.89 -8.27 -4.37
CA ASN A 118 24.24 -7.72 -4.53
C ASN A 118 25.26 -8.33 -3.55
N GLU A 119 24.81 -8.85 -2.40
CA GLU A 119 25.64 -9.56 -1.42
C GLU A 119 25.80 -11.06 -1.75
N GLU A 120 24.73 -11.75 -2.15
CA GLU A 120 24.69 -13.19 -2.43
C GLU A 120 24.69 -13.50 -3.94
N LEU A 121 25.88 -13.59 -4.54
CA LEU A 121 26.06 -13.88 -5.97
C LEU A 121 25.41 -15.20 -6.44
N HIS A 122 25.34 -16.22 -5.57
CA HIS A 122 24.77 -17.53 -5.93
C HIS A 122 23.24 -17.53 -6.07
N GLN A 123 22.52 -16.59 -5.46
CA GLN A 123 21.05 -16.49 -5.51
C GLN A 123 20.56 -15.23 -6.24
N LYS A 124 21.47 -14.47 -6.86
CA LYS A 124 21.22 -13.17 -7.47
C LYS A 124 20.05 -13.17 -8.44
N GLU A 125 19.99 -14.14 -9.36
CA GLU A 125 18.89 -14.21 -10.34
C GLU A 125 17.52 -14.43 -9.70
N LYS A 126 17.45 -15.28 -8.65
CA LYS A 126 16.19 -15.57 -7.95
C LYS A 126 15.72 -14.34 -7.16
N LEU A 127 16.62 -13.68 -6.44
CA LEU A 127 16.32 -12.49 -5.64
C LEU A 127 15.97 -11.28 -6.52
N ALA A 128 16.71 -11.06 -7.61
CA ALA A 128 16.41 -10.01 -8.58
C ALA A 128 15.07 -10.26 -9.30
N GLY A 129 14.77 -11.52 -9.64
CA GLY A 129 13.49 -11.92 -10.22
C GLY A 129 12.30 -11.72 -9.26
N GLN A 130 12.49 -11.97 -7.97
CA GLN A 130 11.49 -11.70 -6.93
C GLN A 130 11.30 -10.20 -6.69
N ALA A 131 12.39 -9.42 -6.66
CA ALA A 131 12.33 -7.96 -6.55
C ALA A 131 11.57 -7.33 -7.73
N LYS A 132 11.86 -7.78 -8.96
CA LYS A 132 11.15 -7.37 -10.18
C LYS A 132 9.65 -7.65 -10.08
N TYR A 133 9.26 -8.85 -9.64
CA TYR A 133 7.86 -9.22 -9.46
C TYR A 133 7.12 -8.30 -8.47
N LEU A 134 7.77 -7.91 -7.37
CA LEU A 134 7.21 -6.98 -6.39
C LEU A 134 7.05 -5.56 -6.97
N LEU A 135 8.03 -5.07 -7.74
CA LEU A 135 8.00 -3.77 -8.40
C LEU A 135 6.93 -3.71 -9.49
N GLU A 136 6.82 -4.74 -10.33
CA GLU A 136 5.76 -4.85 -11.34
C GLU A 136 4.36 -4.83 -10.70
N ARG A 137 4.23 -5.48 -9.53
CA ARG A 137 2.97 -5.43 -8.77
C ARG A 137 2.70 -4.04 -8.20
N ALA A 138 3.72 -3.32 -7.72
CA ALA A 138 3.58 -1.95 -7.25
C ALA A 138 3.16 -0.99 -8.38
N HIS A 139 3.78 -1.12 -9.55
CA HIS A 139 3.50 -0.30 -10.74
C HIS A 139 2.05 -0.42 -11.24
N LYS A 140 1.40 -1.57 -11.05
CA LYS A 140 -0.04 -1.74 -11.37
C LYS A 140 -0.98 -0.84 -10.56
N TRP A 141 -0.54 -0.37 -9.38
CA TRP A 141 -1.38 0.41 -8.47
C TRP A 141 -1.04 1.90 -8.45
N VAL A 142 0.23 2.24 -8.70
CA VAL A 142 0.73 3.62 -8.73
C VAL A 142 1.68 3.76 -9.90
N ASP A 143 1.41 4.74 -10.75
CA ASP A 143 2.28 5.12 -11.86
C ASP A 143 3.37 6.06 -11.33
N GLU A 144 4.44 5.47 -10.81
CA GLU A 144 5.60 6.21 -10.29
C GLU A 144 6.81 5.97 -11.22
N PRO A 145 7.48 7.03 -11.73
CA PRO A 145 8.55 6.91 -12.72
C PRO A 145 9.79 6.18 -12.18
N SER A 146 10.07 6.29 -10.89
CA SER A 146 11.19 5.60 -10.23
C SER A 146 11.04 4.08 -10.20
N ILE A 147 9.80 3.59 -10.01
CA ILE A 147 9.47 2.16 -10.07
C ILE A 147 9.68 1.66 -11.50
N HIS A 148 9.25 2.44 -12.49
CA HIS A 148 9.39 2.11 -13.90
C HIS A 148 10.87 1.96 -14.29
N LYS A 149 11.69 2.97 -13.99
CA LYS A 149 13.14 2.94 -14.27
C LYS A 149 13.82 1.73 -13.61
N GLN A 150 13.44 1.37 -12.38
CA GLN A 150 14.04 0.20 -11.70
C GLN A 150 13.62 -1.13 -12.34
N ILE A 151 12.40 -1.21 -12.89
CA ILE A 151 11.96 -2.40 -13.65
C ILE A 151 12.74 -2.52 -14.96
N GLU A 152 13.04 -1.41 -15.63
CA GLU A 152 13.86 -1.39 -16.86
C GLU A 152 15.30 -1.86 -16.60
N GLU A 153 15.93 -1.44 -15.50
CA GLU A 153 17.23 -1.95 -15.05
C GLU A 153 17.20 -3.46 -14.77
N LEU A 154 16.04 -4.00 -14.38
CA LEU A 154 15.83 -5.42 -14.12
C LEU A 154 15.25 -6.18 -15.33
N LYS A 155 15.26 -5.59 -16.55
CA LYS A 155 14.64 -6.21 -17.73
C LYS A 155 15.19 -7.61 -18.04
N ASP A 156 16.49 -7.82 -17.82
CA ASP A 156 17.20 -9.06 -18.15
C ASP A 156 16.90 -10.19 -17.17
N TYR A 157 16.36 -9.87 -15.99
CA TYR A 157 15.95 -10.87 -15.00
C TYR A 157 14.51 -11.32 -15.26
N LYS A 158 14.30 -12.64 -15.24
CA LYS A 158 12.94 -13.20 -15.32
C LYS A 158 12.20 -12.96 -14.00
N SER A 159 10.95 -12.49 -14.07
CA SER A 159 10.11 -12.35 -12.88
C SER A 159 9.88 -13.72 -12.23
N VAL A 160 10.25 -13.88 -10.96
CA VAL A 160 10.09 -15.12 -10.20
C VAL A 160 9.02 -14.91 -9.14
N VAL A 161 7.94 -15.68 -9.23
CA VAL A 161 6.91 -15.72 -8.18
C VAL A 161 7.43 -16.57 -7.02
N PHE A 162 7.22 -16.12 -5.79
CA PHE A 162 7.60 -16.87 -4.58
C PHE A 162 7.01 -18.29 -4.63
N GLU A 163 7.89 -19.29 -4.52
CA GLU A 163 7.55 -20.71 -4.36
C GLU A 163 7.15 -21.01 -2.91
#